data_AF-A0AAV0WCS9-F1
#
_entry.id   AF-A0AAV0WCS9-F1
#
_cell.length_a   1.000
_cell.length_b   1.000
_cell.length_c   1.000
_cell.angle_alpha   90.00
_cell.angle_beta   90.00
_cell.angle_gamma   90.00
#
_symmetry.space_group_name_H-M   'P 1'
#
loop_
_entity.id
_entity.type
_entity.pdbx_description
1 polymer ?
#
loop_
_entity_poly.entity_id
_entity_poly.type
_entity_poly.pdbx_seq_one_letter_code
_entity_poly.pdbx_strand_id
1 'polypeptide(L)'
;MGEDVDAFIEDFDLAALINNWSEIEKITLLPLYLKDSASIFFKLIKTKTPNINWEQTKQQIKEKFTNIGNDKLLRIQLNQRKLMDNENLNEFIINMMELCYKINPNMVEEEICEKIMVGLPDEIYNKIEILDNTKVVGKGRYW
;
A
#
# COMPACT_ATOMS: atom_id res chain seq x y z
N MET A 1 10.93 2.23 6.54
CA MET A 1 9.89 3.08 5.94
C MET A 1 10.57 3.88 4.85
N GLY A 2 10.26 3.62 3.59
CA GLY A 2 10.74 4.43 2.47
C GLY A 2 9.90 5.70 2.35
N GLU A 3 10.49 6.76 1.81
CA GLU A 3 9.80 7.99 1.42
C GLU A 3 8.78 7.67 0.30
N ASP A 4 7.64 8.35 0.33
CA ASP A 4 6.64 8.24 -0.73
C ASP A 4 7.21 8.83 -2.04
N VAL A 5 7.07 8.08 -3.14
CA VAL A 5 7.71 8.46 -4.41
C VAL A 5 7.10 9.74 -4.99
N ASP A 6 5.80 10.00 -4.75
CA ASP A 6 5.16 11.19 -5.25
C ASP A 6 5.66 12.41 -4.48
N ALA A 7 5.72 12.32 -3.15
CA ALA A 7 6.31 13.36 -2.31
C ALA A 7 7.77 13.68 -2.68
N PHE A 8 8.61 12.65 -2.88
CA PHE A 8 10.00 12.83 -3.30
C PHE A 8 10.12 13.59 -4.64
N ILE A 9 9.31 13.22 -5.63
CA ILE A 9 9.35 13.85 -6.95
C ILE A 9 8.86 15.30 -6.88
N GLU A 10 7.84 15.59 -6.07
CA GLU A 10 7.35 16.96 -5.84
C GLU A 10 8.42 17.85 -5.20
N ASP A 11 9.08 17.36 -4.15
CA ASP A 11 10.16 18.08 -3.47
C ASP A 11 11.36 18.32 -4.40
N PHE A 12 11.71 17.34 -5.23
CA PHE A 12 12.78 17.48 -6.22
C PHE A 12 12.42 18.49 -7.32
N ASP A 13 11.18 18.46 -7.85
CA ASP A 13 10.73 19.42 -8.85
C ASP A 13 10.67 20.84 -8.26
N LEU A 14 10.30 21.00 -6.99
CA LEU A 14 10.35 22.28 -6.29
C LEU A 14 11.79 22.79 -6.13
N ALA A 15 12.72 21.94 -5.71
CA ALA A 15 14.13 22.31 -5.62
C ALA A 15 14.68 22.74 -6.99
N ALA A 16 14.34 22.01 -8.04
CA ALA A 16 14.73 22.33 -9.40
C ALA A 16 14.16 23.67 -9.89
N LEU A 17 12.90 23.97 -9.54
CA LEU A 17 12.25 25.24 -9.84
C LEU A 17 12.97 26.41 -9.15
N ILE A 18 13.23 26.29 -7.84
CA ILE A 18 13.91 27.34 -7.06
C ILE A 18 15.31 27.63 -7.60
N ASN A 19 16.01 26.60 -8.06
CA ASN A 19 17.38 26.71 -8.56
C ASN A 19 17.46 26.90 -10.09
N ASN A 20 16.33 27.07 -10.78
CA ASN A 20 16.25 27.22 -12.24
C ASN A 20 16.98 26.10 -13.03
N TRP A 21 16.88 24.85 -12.58
CA TRP A 21 17.49 23.74 -13.29
C TRP A 21 16.76 23.48 -14.61
N SER A 22 17.54 23.40 -15.68
CA SER A 22 17.13 22.86 -16.96
C SER A 22 16.82 21.37 -16.85
N GLU A 23 16.15 20.83 -17.87
CA GLU A 23 15.81 19.42 -17.92
C GLU A 23 17.05 18.50 -17.88
N ILE A 24 18.12 18.92 -18.55
CA ILE A 24 19.41 18.21 -18.56
C ILE A 24 20.01 18.19 -17.15
N GLU A 25 19.93 19.30 -16.42
CA GLU A 25 20.41 19.40 -15.04
C GLU A 25 19.59 18.52 -14.10
N LYS A 26 18.25 18.51 -14.22
CA LYS A 26 17.39 17.61 -13.43
C LYS A 26 17.83 16.15 -13.56
N ILE A 27 18.02 15.67 -14.80
CA ILE A 27 18.44 14.29 -15.08
C ILE A 27 19.86 14.02 -14.56
N THR A 28 20.76 15.01 -14.68
CA THR A 28 22.16 14.87 -14.26
C THR A 28 22.30 14.85 -12.74
N LEU A 29 21.47 15.63 -12.03
CA LEU A 29 21.53 15.80 -10.58
C LEU A 29 20.71 14.77 -9.83
N LEU A 30 19.64 14.21 -10.42
CA LEU A 30 18.78 13.21 -9.79
C LEU A 30 19.55 12.08 -9.06
N PRO A 31 20.61 11.46 -9.62
CA PRO A 31 21.38 10.41 -8.93
C PRO A 31 21.93 10.81 -7.56
N LEU A 32 22.18 12.10 -7.32
CA LEU A 32 22.72 12.60 -6.06
C LEU A 32 21.69 12.54 -4.92
N TYR A 33 20.40 12.49 -5.28
CA TYR A 33 19.27 12.45 -4.35
C TYR A 33 18.70 11.03 -4.19
N LEU A 34 19.08 10.09 -5.08
CA LEU A 34 18.64 8.71 -5.01
C LEU A 34 19.59 7.85 -4.16
N LYS A 35 19.01 7.00 -3.30
CA LYS A 35 19.75 6.03 -2.49
C LYS A 35 19.42 4.60 -2.90
N ASP A 36 20.33 3.68 -2.60
CA ASP A 36 20.14 2.24 -2.70
C ASP A 36 19.55 1.77 -4.05
N SER A 37 18.39 1.10 -4.00
CA SER A 37 17.71 0.53 -5.16
C SER A 37 17.24 1.57 -6.18
N ALA A 38 16.89 2.79 -5.74
CA ALA A 38 16.51 3.88 -6.64
C ALA A 38 17.68 4.35 -7.48
N SER A 39 18.88 4.47 -6.87
CA SER A 39 20.10 4.83 -7.60
C SER A 39 20.48 3.78 -8.64
N ILE A 40 20.36 2.49 -8.30
CA ILE A 40 20.61 1.38 -9.23
C ILE A 40 19.59 1.41 -10.38
N PHE A 41 18.30 1.59 -10.07
CA PHE A 41 17.24 1.61 -11.07
C PHE A 41 17.41 2.77 -12.06
N PHE A 42 17.75 3.97 -11.59
CA PHE A 42 17.99 5.10 -12.47
C PHE A 42 19.14 4.84 -13.46
N LYS A 43 20.23 4.20 -13.02
CA LYS A 43 21.32 3.78 -13.92
C LYS A 43 20.83 2.81 -15.01
N LEU A 44 19.94 1.86 -14.67
CA LEU A 44 19.34 0.94 -15.64
C LEU A 44 18.47 1.67 -16.67
N ILE A 45 17.68 2.65 -16.23
CA ILE A 45 16.86 3.49 -17.12
C ILE A 45 17.76 4.19 -18.14
N LYS A 46 18.85 4.84 -17.69
CA LYS A 46 19.80 5.54 -18.57
C LYS A 46 20.52 4.62 -19.54
N THR A 47 20.86 3.39 -19.13
CA THR A 47 21.45 2.39 -20.03
C THR A 47 20.46 1.96 -21.13
N LYS A 48 19.19 1.76 -20.77
CA LYS A 48 18.15 1.33 -21.72
C LYS A 48 17.70 2.47 -22.64
N THR A 49 17.66 3.69 -22.12
CA THR A 49 17.16 4.89 -22.83
C THR A 49 18.10 6.08 -22.58
N PRO A 50 19.20 6.21 -23.34
CA PRO A 50 20.23 7.23 -23.09
C PRO A 50 19.70 8.67 -23.11
N ASN A 51 18.76 8.95 -24.01
CA ASN A 51 18.13 10.26 -24.23
C ASN A 51 16.76 10.39 -23.57
N ILE A 52 16.54 9.69 -22.45
CA ILE A 52 15.30 9.83 -21.68
C ILE A 52 15.12 11.27 -21.22
N ASN A 53 13.88 11.76 -21.29
CA ASN A 53 13.50 13.11 -20.85
C ASN A 53 13.02 13.09 -19.39
N TRP A 54 12.80 14.25 -18.77
CA TRP A 54 12.44 14.32 -17.34
C TRP A 54 11.08 13.69 -17.06
N GLU A 55 10.08 13.94 -17.90
CA GLU A 55 8.73 13.37 -17.73
C GLU A 55 8.74 11.84 -17.82
N GLN A 56 9.45 11.28 -18.79
CA GLN A 56 9.65 9.83 -18.92
C GLN A 56 10.40 9.25 -17.72
N THR A 57 11.36 9.99 -17.17
CA THR A 57 12.11 9.61 -15.96
C THR A 57 11.18 9.54 -14.76
N LYS A 58 10.38 10.60 -14.52
CA LYS A 58 9.37 10.63 -13.46
C LYS A 58 8.41 9.45 -13.61
N GLN A 59 7.87 9.23 -14.81
CA GLN A 59 6.95 8.13 -15.06
C GLN A 59 7.57 6.78 -14.71
N GLN A 60 8.80 6.48 -15.15
CA GLN A 60 9.42 5.18 -14.86
C GLN A 60 9.79 5.00 -13.39
N ILE A 61 10.24 6.06 -12.72
CA ILE A 61 10.52 6.04 -11.27
C ILE A 61 9.21 5.83 -10.51
N LYS A 62 8.16 6.58 -10.85
CA LYS A 62 6.83 6.38 -10.30
C LYS A 62 6.35 4.97 -10.59
N GLU A 63 6.32 4.46 -11.81
CA GLU A 63 5.90 3.06 -12.06
C GLU A 63 6.70 2.02 -11.25
N LYS A 64 8.00 2.26 -11.03
CA LYS A 64 8.83 1.31 -10.27
C LYS A 64 8.62 1.38 -8.76
N PHE A 65 8.48 2.59 -8.22
CA PHE A 65 8.50 2.88 -6.77
C PHE A 65 7.17 3.35 -6.21
N THR A 66 6.26 3.82 -7.07
CA THR A 66 4.82 3.78 -6.81
C THR A 66 4.52 2.32 -6.77
N ASN A 67 4.18 1.83 -5.60
CA ASN A 67 3.42 0.65 -5.21
C ASN A 67 2.97 -0.44 -6.23
N ILE A 68 3.61 -0.64 -7.38
CA ILE A 68 3.40 -1.76 -8.32
C ILE A 68 4.08 -3.02 -7.75
N GLY A 69 5.07 -2.85 -6.86
CA GLY A 69 5.49 -3.90 -5.93
C GLY A 69 4.54 -4.11 -4.75
N ASN A 70 3.60 -3.19 -4.52
CA ASN A 70 2.78 -3.17 -3.32
C ASN A 70 1.45 -3.88 -3.49
N ASP A 71 0.81 -4.02 -4.65
CA ASP A 71 -0.44 -4.80 -4.69
C ASP A 71 -0.22 -6.25 -4.22
N LYS A 72 0.84 -6.92 -4.71
CA LYS A 72 1.19 -8.27 -4.25
C LYS A 72 1.66 -8.30 -2.78
N LEU A 73 2.45 -7.32 -2.34
CA LEU A 73 2.93 -7.25 -0.94
C LEU A 73 1.82 -6.87 0.04
N LEU A 74 0.94 -5.93 -0.31
CA LEU A 74 -0.27 -5.55 0.42
C LEU A 74 -1.22 -6.74 0.48
N ARG A 75 -1.40 -7.50 -0.61
CA ARG A 75 -2.17 -8.75 -0.57
C ARG A 75 -1.53 -9.78 0.35
N ILE A 76 -0.20 -9.93 0.35
CA ILE A 76 0.52 -10.80 1.29
C ILE A 76 0.32 -10.32 2.73
N GLN A 77 0.50 -9.02 3.00
CA GLN A 77 0.30 -8.40 4.31
C GLN A 77 -1.12 -8.60 4.80
N LEU A 78 -2.12 -8.30 3.96
CA LEU A 78 -3.55 -8.51 4.25
C LEU A 78 -3.83 -9.97 4.60
N ASN A 79 -3.32 -10.91 3.80
CA ASN A 79 -3.56 -12.34 4.04
C ASN A 79 -2.81 -12.89 5.27
N GLN A 80 -1.70 -12.28 5.68
CA GLN A 80 -0.90 -12.67 6.83
C GLN A 80 -1.28 -11.92 8.11
N ARG A 81 -2.09 -10.88 8.01
CA ARG A 81 -2.44 -10.02 9.14
C ARG A 81 -3.35 -10.78 10.11
N LYS A 82 -2.89 -10.90 11.36
CA LYS A 82 -3.63 -11.47 12.49
C LYS A 82 -3.72 -10.45 13.60
N LEU A 83 -4.83 -10.42 14.35
CA LEU A 83 -4.95 -9.62 15.57
C LEU A 83 -3.77 -9.95 16.51
N MET A 84 -3.05 -8.94 16.97
CA MET A 84 -1.90 -9.13 17.87
C MET A 84 -2.34 -9.16 19.34
N ASP A 85 -1.57 -9.84 20.20
CA ASP A 85 -1.90 -9.99 21.63
C ASP A 85 -2.04 -8.65 22.39
N ASN A 86 -1.38 -7.59 21.90
CA ASN A 86 -1.38 -6.25 22.48
C ASN A 86 -2.18 -5.22 21.68
N GLU A 87 -2.86 -5.64 20.61
CA GLU A 87 -3.67 -4.77 19.77
C GLU A 87 -5.15 -4.88 20.15
N ASN A 88 -5.85 -3.73 20.20
CA ASN A 88 -7.29 -3.78 20.40
C ASN A 88 -8.04 -4.05 19.09
N LEU A 89 -9.23 -4.63 19.21
CA LEU A 89 -10.01 -5.08 18.06
C LEU A 89 -10.36 -3.94 17.07
N ASN A 90 -10.62 -2.73 17.58
CA ASN A 90 -10.95 -1.59 16.72
C ASN A 90 -9.75 -1.12 15.89
N GLU A 91 -8.56 -1.06 16.50
CA GLU A 91 -7.30 -0.76 15.78
C GLU A 91 -7.04 -1.80 14.69
N PHE A 92 -7.22 -3.08 15.01
CA PHE A 92 -7.09 -4.16 14.03
C PHE A 92 -8.05 -4.00 12.85
N ILE A 93 -9.34 -3.72 13.11
CA ILE A 93 -10.34 -3.52 12.05
C ILE A 93 -9.98 -2.33 11.16
N ILE A 94 -9.62 -1.19 11.75
CA ILE A 94 -9.24 0.01 11.00
C ILE A 94 -8.02 -0.27 10.11
N ASN A 95 -7.01 -0.96 10.64
CA ASN A 95 -5.82 -1.35 9.90
C ASN A 95 -6.14 -2.31 8.74
N MET A 96 -7.03 -3.28 8.97
CA MET A 96 -7.49 -4.20 7.92
C MET A 96 -8.26 -3.45 6.82
N MET A 97 -9.16 -2.53 7.17
CA MET A 97 -9.89 -1.70 6.22
C MET A 97 -8.94 -0.83 5.40
N GLU A 98 -7.95 -0.22 6.03
CA GLU A 98 -6.92 0.58 5.34
C GLU A 98 -6.17 -0.26 4.30
N LEU A 99 -5.75 -1.49 4.65
CA LEU A 99 -5.10 -2.42 3.72
C LEU A 99 -6.02 -2.81 2.57
N CYS A 100 -7.30 -3.10 2.84
CA CYS A 100 -8.28 -3.43 1.81
C CYS A 100 -8.46 -2.30 0.81
N TYR A 101 -8.65 -1.05 1.27
CA TYR A 101 -8.84 0.10 0.39
C TYR A 101 -7.57 0.49 -0.37
N LYS A 102 -6.38 0.25 0.20
CA LYS A 102 -5.10 0.41 -0.51
C LYS A 102 -4.95 -0.59 -1.67
N ILE A 103 -5.52 -1.79 -1.56
CA ILE A 103 -5.50 -2.82 -2.60
C ILE A 103 -6.60 -2.57 -3.65
N ASN A 104 -7.81 -2.28 -3.19
CA ASN A 104 -8.96 -1.98 -4.04
C ASN A 104 -9.82 -0.90 -3.35
N PRO A 105 -9.78 0.35 -3.85
CA PRO A 105 -10.59 1.43 -3.30
C PRO A 105 -12.11 1.18 -3.34
N ASN A 106 -12.56 0.25 -4.19
CA ASN A 106 -13.96 -0.12 -4.36
C ASN A 106 -14.26 -1.53 -3.81
N MET A 107 -13.46 -2.03 -2.86
CA MET A 107 -13.72 -3.33 -2.24
C MET A 107 -15.06 -3.31 -1.49
N VAL A 108 -15.89 -4.34 -1.71
CA VAL A 108 -17.21 -4.44 -1.09
C VAL A 108 -17.10 -4.84 0.38
N GLU A 109 -18.04 -4.38 1.21
CA GLU A 109 -18.02 -4.60 2.66
C GLU A 109 -17.96 -6.08 3.05
N GLU A 110 -18.68 -6.95 2.32
CA GLU A 110 -18.68 -8.39 2.54
C GLU A 110 -17.26 -9.00 2.39
N GLU A 111 -16.51 -8.59 1.37
CA GLU A 111 -15.13 -9.05 1.16
C GLU A 111 -14.20 -8.56 2.28
N ILE A 112 -14.40 -7.31 2.74
CA ILE A 112 -13.63 -6.76 3.87
C ILE A 112 -13.90 -7.55 5.15
N CYS A 113 -15.18 -7.87 5.42
CA CYS A 113 -15.58 -8.68 6.57
C CYS A 113 -14.93 -10.06 6.54
N GLU A 114 -14.93 -10.75 5.40
CA GLU A 114 -14.25 -12.05 5.26
C GLU A 114 -12.77 -11.97 5.62
N LYS A 115 -12.06 -10.94 5.13
CA LYS A 115 -10.64 -10.73 5.43
C LYS A 115 -10.40 -10.48 6.92
N ILE A 116 -11.23 -9.66 7.55
CA ILE A 116 -11.17 -9.39 9.00
C ILE A 116 -11.36 -10.69 9.78
N MET A 117 -12.38 -11.49 9.44
CA MET A 117 -12.71 -12.73 10.13
C MET A 117 -11.57 -13.75 10.07
N VAL A 118 -10.91 -13.89 8.92
CA VAL A 118 -9.71 -14.75 8.77
C VAL A 118 -8.57 -14.30 9.67
N GLY A 119 -8.48 -13.01 10.00
CA GLY A 119 -7.44 -12.47 10.86
C GLY A 119 -7.68 -12.62 12.37
N LEU A 120 -8.86 -13.07 12.78
CA LEU A 120 -9.22 -13.24 14.19
C LEU A 120 -8.67 -14.55 14.76
N PRO A 121 -8.37 -14.58 16.07
CA PRO A 121 -8.15 -15.83 16.80
C PRO A 121 -9.43 -16.67 16.84
N ASP A 122 -9.29 -18.00 16.80
CA ASP A 122 -10.39 -18.96 16.82
C ASP A 122 -11.37 -18.71 17.99
N GLU A 123 -10.85 -18.32 19.17
CA GLU A 123 -11.68 -18.02 20.34
C GLU A 123 -12.66 -16.86 20.12
N ILE A 124 -12.25 -15.83 19.36
CA ILE A 124 -13.09 -14.68 19.05
C ILE A 124 -14.04 -15.06 17.90
N TYR A 125 -13.53 -15.71 16.87
CA TYR A 125 -14.32 -16.18 15.73
C TYR A 125 -15.49 -17.07 16.18
N ASN A 126 -15.20 -18.09 17.01
CA ASN A 126 -16.21 -19.04 17.49
C ASN A 126 -17.30 -18.35 18.33
N LYS A 127 -16.95 -17.32 19.11
CA LYS A 127 -17.95 -16.53 19.86
C LYS A 127 -18.89 -15.76 18.94
N ILE A 128 -18.36 -15.19 17.85
CA ILE A 128 -19.16 -14.48 16.85
C ILE A 128 -20.09 -15.47 16.12
N GLU A 129 -19.56 -16.62 15.70
CA GLU A 129 -20.33 -17.66 15.02
C GLU A 129 -21.47 -18.21 15.90
N ILE A 130 -21.22 -18.46 17.18
CA ILE A 130 -22.25 -18.88 18.14
C ILE A 130 -23.34 -17.80 18.29
N LEU A 131 -22.97 -16.52 18.35
CA LEU A 131 -23.92 -15.42 18.44
C LEU A 131 -24.80 -15.28 17.18
N ASP A 132 -24.26 -15.59 16.00
CA ASP A 132 -25.02 -15.56 14.76
C ASP A 132 -25.98 -16.76 14.66
N ASN A 133 -25.49 -17.95 14.99
CA ASN A 133 -26.30 -19.17 15.03
C ASN A 133 -27.42 -19.11 16.09
N THR A 134 -27.19 -18.49 17.24
CA THR A 134 -28.23 -18.32 18.27
C THR A 134 -29.33 -17.34 17.88
N LYS A 135 -29.06 -16.36 17.02
CA LYS A 135 -30.11 -15.50 16.43
C LYS A 135 -31.05 -16.29 15.49
N VAL A 136 -30.54 -17.33 14.82
CA VAL A 136 -31.36 -18.21 13.97
C VAL A 136 -32.26 -19.12 14.83
N VAL A 137 -31.79 -19.59 15.99
CA VAL A 137 -32.57 -20.45 16.90
C VAL A 137 -33.64 -19.69 17.69
N GLY A 138 -33.55 -18.35 17.78
CA GLY A 138 -34.52 -17.50 18.50
C GLY A 138 -35.86 -17.25 17.78
N LYS A 139 -36.00 -17.63 16.50
CA LYS A 139 -37.27 -17.54 15.75
C LYS A 139 -37.91 -18.92 15.55
N GLY A 140 -38.36 -19.54 16.63
CA GLY A 140 -39.17 -20.74 16.47
C GLY A 140 -39.51 -21.49 17.74
N ARG A 141 -40.29 -20.89 18.64
CA ARG A 141 -41.26 -21.62 19.47
C ARG A 141 -42.47 -20.73 19.77
N TYR A 142 -43.48 -20.80 18.91
CA TYR A 142 -44.87 -20.61 19.31
C TYR A 142 -45.34 -21.94 19.91
N TRP A 143 -45.71 -21.94 21.19
CA TRP A 143 -46.89 -22.59 21.76
C TRP A 143 -47.22 -21.87 23.06
#